data_AF-A0A813ZNF9-F1
#
_entry.id   AF-A0A813ZNF9-F1
#
_cell.length_a   1.000
_cell.length_b   1.000
_cell.length_c   1.000
_cell.angle_alpha   90.00
_cell.angle_beta   90.00
_cell.angle_gamma   90.00
#
_symmetry.space_group_name_H-M   'P 1'
#
loop_
_entity.id
_entity.type
_entity.pdbx_description
1 polymer ?
#
loop_
_entity_poly.entity_id
_entity_poly.type
_entity_poly.pdbx_seq_one_letter_code
_entity_poly.pdbx_strand_id
1 'polypeptide(L)'
;MNDFRIAEAFINAFYSPRVSDKSDSIELACLMKQKLNIKNNLEKYLNFHHSQSQKIFKNIEEATNLSFPQLYIETIRKHITFGTYQLKQCYGYLAEHFKKNGRFKSKITEQNIPEENDKILLSEIHSRHSNNVVYKVFVKYVPNSNNYDTLEWICSCKSGRRTVGCCTHVASVIIT
;
A
#
# COMPACT_ATOMS: atom_id res chain seq x y z
N MET A 1 -21.47 -15.64 -23.30
CA MET A 1 -20.59 -15.54 -22.12
C MET A 1 -20.02 -16.91 -21.68
N ASN A 2 -19.95 -17.92 -22.57
CA ASN A 2 -19.39 -19.25 -22.26
C ASN A 2 -17.90 -19.34 -22.63
N ASP A 3 -17.46 -18.60 -23.63
CA ASP A 3 -16.09 -18.68 -24.16
C ASP A 3 -15.03 -18.27 -23.12
N PHE A 4 -15.35 -17.29 -22.27
CA PHE A 4 -14.47 -16.89 -21.15
C PHE A 4 -14.29 -18.01 -20.12
N ARG A 5 -15.36 -18.77 -19.80
CA ARG A 5 -15.29 -19.88 -18.84
C ARG A 5 -14.49 -21.05 -19.41
N ILE A 6 -14.66 -21.33 -20.70
CA ILE A 6 -13.89 -22.36 -21.41
C ILE A 6 -12.40 -21.97 -21.44
N ALA A 7 -12.09 -20.74 -21.84
CA ALA A 7 -10.71 -20.24 -21.85
C ALA A 7 -10.07 -20.26 -20.45
N GLU A 8 -10.80 -19.86 -19.40
CA GLU A 8 -10.32 -19.91 -18.02
C GLU A 8 -10.05 -21.35 -17.55
N ALA A 9 -10.92 -22.31 -17.90
CA ALA A 9 -10.71 -23.73 -17.61
C ALA A 9 -9.46 -24.28 -18.31
N PHE A 10 -9.23 -23.94 -19.58
CA PHE A 10 -8.01 -24.32 -20.31
C PHE A 10 -6.75 -23.69 -19.69
N ILE A 11 -6.80 -22.42 -19.30
CA ILE A 11 -5.67 -21.76 -18.62
C ILE A 11 -5.37 -22.45 -17.28
N ASN A 12 -6.40 -22.72 -16.47
CA ASN A 12 -6.22 -23.36 -15.18
C ASN A 12 -5.73 -24.82 -15.29
N ALA A 13 -6.15 -25.55 -16.33
CA ALA A 13 -5.79 -26.96 -16.53
C ALA A 13 -4.39 -27.14 -17.13
N PHE A 14 -3.97 -26.27 -18.06
CA PHE A 14 -2.79 -26.51 -18.90
C PHE A 14 -1.67 -25.50 -18.74
N TYR A 15 -1.92 -24.32 -18.16
CA TYR A 15 -0.87 -23.31 -18.00
C TYR A 15 -0.26 -23.33 -16.59
N SER A 16 1.07 -23.37 -16.55
CA SER A 16 1.81 -23.08 -15.34
C SER A 16 1.55 -21.62 -14.91
N PRO A 17 1.39 -21.34 -13.61
CA PRO A 17 1.25 -19.96 -13.12
C PRO A 17 2.41 -19.10 -13.64
N ARG A 18 2.08 -18.01 -14.35
CA ARG A 18 3.05 -17.11 -14.99
C ARG A 18 3.99 -16.45 -13.96
N VAL A 19 3.57 -16.41 -12.70
CA VAL A 19 4.36 -16.03 -11.53
C VAL A 19 4.04 -17.08 -10.46
N SER A 20 5.06 -17.82 -10.04
CA SER A 20 4.91 -18.90 -9.05
C SER A 20 5.59 -18.47 -7.75
N ASP A 21 4.87 -17.71 -6.92
CA ASP A 21 5.27 -17.42 -5.53
C ASP A 21 4.92 -18.62 -4.59
N LYS A 22 5.06 -19.86 -5.09
CA LYS A 22 4.48 -21.09 -4.49
C LYS A 22 5.08 -21.47 -3.13
N SER A 23 6.34 -21.11 -2.86
CA SER A 23 7.04 -21.50 -1.63
C SER A 23 6.36 -20.96 -0.37
N ASP A 24 5.75 -19.76 -0.47
CA ASP A 24 5.29 -19.00 0.70
C ASP A 24 3.77 -19.20 0.94
N SER A 25 3.13 -20.07 0.16
CA SER A 25 1.66 -20.16 0.05
C SER A 25 0.95 -20.66 1.32
N ILE A 26 1.54 -21.62 2.05
CA ILE A 26 0.95 -22.17 3.28
C ILE A 26 1.01 -21.14 4.41
N GLU A 27 2.18 -20.53 4.63
CA GLU A 27 2.38 -19.52 5.67
C GLU A 27 1.47 -18.32 5.44
N LEU A 28 1.38 -17.85 4.19
CA LEU A 28 0.46 -16.77 3.81
C LEU A 28 -1.00 -17.13 4.07
N ALA A 29 -1.43 -18.34 3.73
CA ALA A 29 -2.80 -18.79 3.99
C ALA A 29 -3.12 -18.83 5.50
N CYS A 30 -2.16 -19.30 6.31
CA CYS A 30 -2.28 -19.27 7.77
C CYS A 30 -2.40 -17.83 8.30
N LEU A 31 -1.56 -16.92 7.81
CA LEU A 31 -1.59 -15.49 8.18
C LEU A 31 -2.93 -14.84 7.79
N MET A 32 -3.42 -15.10 6.57
CA MET A 32 -4.73 -14.64 6.11
C MET A 32 -5.85 -15.12 7.02
N LYS A 33 -5.82 -16.39 7.43
CA LYS A 33 -6.81 -16.96 8.34
C LYS A 33 -6.76 -16.30 9.72
N GLN A 34 -5.56 -16.06 10.25
CA GLN A 34 -5.37 -15.37 11.54
C GLN A 34 -5.90 -13.92 11.51
N LYS A 35 -5.69 -13.20 10.41
CA LYS A 35 -6.08 -11.79 10.27
C LYS A 35 -7.47 -11.55 9.68
N LEU A 36 -8.22 -12.61 9.34
CA LEU A 36 -9.50 -12.53 8.62
C LEU A 36 -10.51 -11.58 9.27
N ASN A 37 -10.59 -11.59 10.60
CA ASN A 37 -11.55 -10.79 11.38
C ASN A 37 -10.90 -9.57 12.06
N ILE A 38 -9.61 -9.35 11.84
CA ILE A 38 -8.89 -8.21 12.43
C ILE A 38 -9.15 -7.00 11.56
N LYS A 39 -9.75 -5.96 12.15
CA LYS A 39 -9.92 -4.66 11.49
C LYS A 39 -8.61 -3.89 11.50
N ASN A 40 -8.36 -3.12 10.45
CA ASN A 40 -7.21 -2.24 10.34
C ASN A 40 -7.30 -1.10 11.38
N ASN A 41 -6.27 -0.92 12.21
CA ASN A 41 -6.31 0.08 13.29
C ASN A 41 -6.14 1.50 12.74
N LEU A 42 -5.30 1.69 11.73
CA LEU A 42 -5.20 2.95 11.00
C LEU A 42 -6.55 3.40 10.41
N GLU A 43 -7.40 2.47 9.95
CA GLU A 43 -8.77 2.82 9.51
C GLU A 43 -9.61 3.42 10.64
N LYS A 44 -9.55 2.83 11.84
CA LYS A 44 -10.27 3.33 13.01
C LYS A 44 -9.77 4.72 13.39
N TYR A 45 -8.46 4.92 13.41
CA TYR A 45 -7.82 6.20 13.70
C TYR A 45 -8.28 7.29 12.72
N LEU A 46 -8.20 7.02 11.41
CA LEU A 46 -8.60 7.99 10.39
C LEU A 46 -10.09 8.35 10.45
N ASN A 47 -10.95 7.37 10.77
CA ASN A 47 -12.39 7.62 10.94
C ASN A 47 -12.67 8.48 12.19
N PHE A 48 -11.98 8.22 13.29
CA PHE A 48 -12.12 8.99 14.53
C PHE A 48 -11.64 10.44 14.37
N HIS A 49 -10.53 10.65 13.66
CA HIS A 49 -9.94 11.97 13.41
C HIS A 49 -10.40 12.62 12.10
N HIS A 50 -11.45 12.11 11.44
CA HIS A 50 -11.88 12.55 10.11
C HIS A 50 -12.07 14.08 10.01
N SER A 51 -12.65 14.71 11.05
CA SER A 51 -12.90 16.15 11.11
C SER A 51 -11.66 17.02 11.39
N GLN A 52 -10.60 16.46 11.96
CA GLN A 52 -9.35 17.18 12.27
C GLN A 52 -8.24 16.93 11.23
N SER A 53 -8.37 15.84 10.47
CA SER A 53 -7.34 15.31 9.56
C SER A 53 -6.73 16.35 8.61
N GLN A 54 -7.51 17.25 8.00
CA GLN A 54 -6.98 18.21 7.04
C GLN A 54 -6.02 19.26 7.63
N LYS A 55 -6.13 19.58 8.93
CA LYS A 55 -5.25 20.56 9.59
C LYS A 55 -3.89 19.99 10.01
N ILE A 56 -3.75 18.66 10.03
CA ILE A 56 -2.57 17.97 10.58
C ILE A 56 -1.52 17.72 9.48
N PHE A 57 -1.94 17.66 8.21
CA PHE A 57 -1.07 17.33 7.09
C PHE A 57 -0.45 18.57 6.42
N LYS A 58 0.87 18.59 6.33
CA LYS A 58 1.65 19.56 5.52
C LYS A 58 2.21 18.91 4.26
N ASN A 59 2.52 19.71 3.24
CA ASN A 59 3.17 19.19 2.04
C ASN A 59 4.53 18.56 2.43
N ILE A 60 4.86 17.41 1.85
CA ILE A 60 6.12 16.72 2.12
C ILE A 60 7.33 17.58 1.74
N GLU A 61 7.19 18.46 0.75
CA GLU A 61 8.23 19.40 0.30
C GLU A 61 8.58 20.44 1.38
N GLU A 62 7.66 20.70 2.30
CA GLU A 62 7.85 21.62 3.44
C GLU A 62 8.45 20.91 4.67
N ALA A 63 8.58 19.58 4.63
CA ALA A 63 9.09 18.80 5.74
C ALA A 63 10.63 18.85 5.77
N THR A 64 11.19 19.40 6.84
CA THR A 64 12.66 19.53 7.00
C THR A 64 13.35 18.23 7.41
N ASN A 65 12.63 17.27 8.01
CA ASN A 65 13.15 15.99 8.46
C ASN A 65 12.20 14.84 8.06
N LEU A 66 12.32 14.38 6.82
CA LEU A 66 11.61 13.19 6.34
C LEU A 66 12.43 11.93 6.66
N SER A 67 11.99 11.16 7.64
CA SER A 67 12.62 9.91 8.06
C SER A 67 11.71 8.70 7.82
N PHE A 68 11.31 8.52 6.56
CA PHE A 68 10.49 7.39 6.14
C PHE A 68 11.31 6.08 6.14
N PRO A 69 10.73 4.92 6.50
CA PRO A 69 11.45 3.66 6.59
C PRO A 69 12.04 3.22 5.26
N GLN A 70 13.31 2.80 5.28
CA GLN A 70 13.97 2.19 4.13
C GLN A 70 14.03 0.68 4.31
N LEU A 71 13.23 -0.03 3.52
CA LEU A 71 13.13 -1.49 3.57
C LEU A 71 13.80 -2.14 2.37
N TYR A 72 14.43 -3.30 2.58
CA TYR A 72 14.89 -4.13 1.46
C TYR A 72 13.71 -4.62 0.63
N ILE A 73 13.91 -4.70 -0.70
CA ILE A 73 12.86 -5.14 -1.62
C ILE A 73 12.32 -6.53 -1.29
N GLU A 74 13.17 -7.44 -0.80
CA GLU A 74 12.75 -8.77 -0.35
C GLU A 74 11.89 -8.71 0.92
N THR A 75 12.14 -7.76 1.83
CA THR A 75 11.28 -7.52 3.00
C THR A 75 9.90 -7.06 2.56
N ILE A 76 9.84 -6.10 1.63
CA ILE A 76 8.57 -5.63 1.06
C ILE A 76 7.85 -6.80 0.36
N ARG A 77 8.57 -7.61 -0.42
CA ARG A 77 8.01 -8.77 -1.13
C ARG A 77 7.39 -9.79 -0.18
N LYS A 78 8.12 -10.16 0.87
CA LYS A 78 7.74 -11.24 1.80
C LYS A 78 6.69 -10.82 2.82
N HIS A 79 6.73 -9.57 3.29
CA HIS A 79 5.92 -9.15 4.44
C HIS A 79 4.83 -8.13 4.11
N ILE A 80 4.89 -7.47 2.95
CA ILE A 80 3.97 -6.38 2.60
C ILE A 80 3.15 -6.73 1.35
N THR A 81 3.78 -7.10 0.25
CA THR A 81 3.06 -7.40 -1.00
C THR A 81 2.67 -8.86 -1.15
N PHE A 82 3.36 -9.77 -0.44
CA PHE A 82 3.23 -11.22 -0.53
C PHE A 82 3.33 -11.74 -1.98
N GLY A 83 4.32 -11.22 -2.70
CA GLY A 83 4.57 -11.61 -4.09
C GLY A 83 5.08 -10.48 -4.96
N THR A 84 5.54 -10.85 -6.16
CA THR A 84 6.21 -9.90 -7.07
C THR A 84 5.25 -9.06 -7.91
N TYR A 85 3.98 -9.44 -7.99
CA TYR A 85 3.02 -8.77 -8.85
C TYR A 85 2.84 -7.28 -8.50
N GLN A 86 2.59 -6.96 -7.23
CA GLN A 86 2.38 -5.57 -6.81
C GLN A 86 3.66 -4.74 -6.97
N LEU A 87 4.83 -5.34 -6.72
CA LEU A 87 6.13 -4.69 -6.91
C LEU A 87 6.38 -4.34 -8.38
N LYS A 88 6.14 -5.27 -9.30
CA LYS A 88 6.30 -4.99 -10.74
C LYS A 88 5.36 -3.87 -11.20
N GLN A 89 4.14 -3.86 -10.68
CA GLN A 89 3.15 -2.85 -11.04
C GLN A 89 3.45 -1.47 -10.44
N CYS A 90 4.09 -1.40 -9.27
CA CYS A 90 4.35 -0.14 -8.58
C CYS A 90 5.36 0.74 -9.31
N TYR A 91 6.35 0.15 -9.99
CA TYR A 91 7.31 0.89 -10.82
C TYR A 91 6.64 1.69 -11.94
N GLY A 92 5.60 1.15 -12.56
CA GLY A 92 4.84 1.90 -13.57
C GLY A 92 4.14 3.13 -12.97
N TYR A 93 3.65 3.04 -11.73
CA TYR A 93 2.96 4.15 -11.06
C TYR A 93 3.99 5.22 -10.72
N LEU A 94 5.13 4.81 -10.17
CA LEU A 94 6.24 5.72 -9.89
C LEU A 94 6.71 6.43 -11.16
N ALA A 95 6.92 5.71 -12.25
CA ALA A 95 7.38 6.30 -13.51
C ALA A 95 6.38 7.30 -14.12
N GLU A 96 5.06 7.07 -13.99
CA GLU A 96 4.04 8.04 -14.40
C GLU A 96 4.04 9.28 -13.52
N HIS A 97 4.32 9.09 -12.23
CA HIS A 97 4.25 10.11 -11.20
C HIS A 97 5.51 10.96 -11.04
N PHE A 98 6.70 10.47 -11.42
CA PHE A 98 7.94 11.24 -11.43
C PHE A 98 8.16 12.06 -12.71
N LYS A 99 7.26 12.00 -13.70
CA LYS A 99 7.32 12.87 -14.89
C LYS A 99 7.10 14.33 -14.50
N LYS A 100 7.62 15.29 -15.27
CA LYS A 100 7.55 16.76 -15.01
C LYS A 100 6.13 17.32 -14.70
N ASN A 101 5.06 16.60 -15.06
CA ASN A 101 3.65 16.95 -14.78
C ASN A 101 2.97 15.92 -13.86
N GLY A 102 3.75 15.20 -13.06
CA GLY A 102 3.30 14.11 -12.21
C GLY A 102 2.27 14.57 -11.20
N ARG A 103 1.21 13.78 -11.03
CA ARG A 103 0.10 14.09 -10.12
C ARG A 103 0.25 13.46 -8.73
N PHE A 104 1.46 13.05 -8.37
CA PHE A 104 1.71 12.44 -7.07
C PHE A 104 1.86 13.53 -6.03
N LYS A 105 0.86 13.66 -5.16
CA LYS A 105 0.88 14.64 -4.08
C LYS A 105 1.02 13.87 -2.78
N SER A 106 2.08 14.15 -2.04
CA SER A 106 2.31 13.56 -0.73
C SER A 106 2.30 14.64 0.33
N LYS A 107 1.67 14.32 1.45
CA LYS A 107 1.56 15.16 2.63
C LYS A 107 1.90 14.32 3.86
N ILE A 108 2.44 14.96 4.88
CA ILE A 108 2.88 14.30 6.11
C ILE A 108 2.33 15.03 7.33
N THR A 109 2.09 14.29 8.41
CA THR A 109 1.73 14.90 9.70
C THR A 109 2.90 15.72 10.25
N GLU A 110 2.64 16.98 10.61
CA GLU A 110 3.68 17.88 11.12
C GLU A 110 4.27 17.40 12.45
N GLN A 111 3.39 16.96 13.34
CA GLN A 111 3.74 16.42 14.65
C GLN A 111 3.51 14.91 14.66
N ASN A 112 4.24 14.24 15.54
CA ASN A 112 4.00 12.83 15.80
C ASN A 112 2.62 12.66 16.44
N ILE A 113 1.96 11.53 16.17
CA ILE A 113 0.72 11.16 16.83
C ILE A 113 1.04 11.05 18.33
N PRO A 114 0.37 11.82 19.21
CA PRO A 114 0.76 11.99 20.62
C PRO A 114 0.90 10.69 21.42
N GLU A 115 0.20 9.63 21.01
CA GLU A 115 0.12 8.37 21.74
C GLU A 115 1.20 7.35 21.36
N GLU A 116 1.75 7.41 20.14
CA GLU A 116 2.61 6.34 19.60
C GLU A 116 3.94 6.83 18.99
N ASN A 117 4.20 8.15 19.00
CA ASN A 117 5.37 8.74 18.36
C ASN A 117 5.45 8.48 16.83
N ASP A 118 4.32 8.14 16.22
CA ASP A 118 4.21 7.80 14.81
C ASP A 118 3.95 9.01 13.92
N LYS A 119 4.24 8.87 12.63
CA LYS A 119 3.81 9.81 11.59
C LYS A 119 2.90 9.11 10.60
N ILE A 120 2.04 9.89 9.94
CA ILE A 120 1.22 9.42 8.83
C ILE A 120 1.63 10.14 7.55
N LEU A 121 2.04 9.37 6.56
CA LEU A 121 2.20 9.81 5.18
C LEU A 121 0.87 9.61 4.45
N LEU A 122 0.33 10.67 3.89
CA LEU A 122 -0.81 10.66 2.98
C LEU A 122 -0.31 10.91 1.56
N SER A 123 -0.54 9.97 0.66
CA SER A 123 -0.27 10.13 -0.77
C SER A 123 -1.55 10.04 -1.59
N GLU A 124 -1.69 10.92 -2.57
CA GLU A 124 -2.77 10.92 -3.56
C GLU A 124 -2.23 10.35 -4.87
N ILE A 125 -2.82 9.23 -5.31
CA ILE A 125 -2.42 8.48 -6.50
C ILE A 125 -3.59 8.43 -7.47
N HIS A 126 -3.38 8.82 -8.72
CA HIS A 126 -4.43 8.78 -9.74
C HIS A 126 -4.65 7.35 -10.25
N SER A 127 -5.90 7.01 -10.53
CA SER A 127 -6.24 5.75 -11.18
C SER A 127 -5.72 5.72 -12.62
N ARG A 128 -5.07 4.62 -13.01
CA ARG A 128 -4.72 4.36 -14.42
C ARG A 128 -5.92 4.16 -15.33
N HIS A 129 -7.07 3.80 -14.75
CA HIS A 129 -8.29 3.50 -15.50
C HIS A 129 -9.25 4.69 -15.57
N SER A 130 -9.01 5.75 -14.79
CA SER A 130 -9.87 6.94 -14.79
C SER A 130 -9.13 8.15 -14.25
N ASN A 131 -9.03 9.19 -15.07
CA ASN A 131 -8.40 10.46 -14.69
C ASN A 131 -9.11 11.18 -13.54
N ASN A 132 -10.41 10.91 -13.34
CA ASN A 132 -11.24 11.55 -12.31
C ASN A 132 -11.17 10.85 -10.96
N VAL A 133 -10.53 9.67 -10.89
CA VAL A 133 -10.43 8.90 -9.65
C VAL A 133 -9.05 9.08 -9.05
N VAL A 134 -9.02 9.57 -7.81
CA VAL A 134 -7.81 9.72 -7.00
C VAL A 134 -7.95 8.84 -5.76
N TYR A 135 -7.01 7.92 -5.60
CA TYR A 135 -6.90 7.09 -4.42
C TYR A 135 -6.02 7.77 -3.38
N LYS A 136 -6.57 7.96 -2.19
CA LYS A 136 -5.82 8.29 -0.98
C LYS A 136 -5.17 7.03 -0.41
N VAL A 137 -3.88 7.12 -0.14
CA VAL A 137 -3.06 6.10 0.52
C VAL A 137 -2.54 6.71 1.81
N PHE A 138 -2.75 6.04 2.93
CA PHE A 138 -2.20 6.42 4.22
C PHE A 138 -1.22 5.35 4.66
N VAL A 139 -0.03 5.75 5.10
CA VAL A 139 0.98 4.89 5.70
C VAL A 139 1.39 5.49 7.03
N LYS A 140 1.09 4.78 8.11
CA LYS A 140 1.55 5.09 9.47
C LYS A 140 2.89 4.39 9.68
N TYR A 141 3.85 5.11 10.25
CA TYR A 141 5.19 4.62 10.46
C TYR A 141 5.88 5.31 11.65
N VAL A 142 6.85 4.62 12.24
CA VAL A 142 7.74 5.18 13.25
C VAL A 142 8.92 5.88 12.56
N PRO A 143 9.13 7.20 12.77
CA PRO A 143 10.28 7.93 12.22
C PRO A 143 11.62 7.28 12.58
N ASN A 144 12.56 7.22 11.63
CA ASN A 144 13.91 6.63 11.81
C ASN A 144 13.93 5.11 12.12
N SER A 145 12.81 4.40 11.97
CA SER A 145 12.75 2.94 12.10
C SER A 145 12.68 2.30 10.73
N ASN A 146 13.52 1.29 10.48
CA ASN A 146 13.45 0.43 9.29
C ASN A 146 12.76 -0.90 9.60
N ASN A 147 12.01 -0.99 10.71
CA ASN A 147 11.24 -2.18 11.03
C ASN A 147 9.92 -2.18 10.25
N TYR A 148 9.67 -3.21 9.44
CA TYR A 148 8.43 -3.34 8.68
C TYR A 148 7.21 -3.61 9.57
N ASP A 149 7.40 -4.18 10.77
CA ASP A 149 6.30 -4.52 11.68
C ASP A 149 5.60 -3.28 12.25
N THR A 150 6.26 -2.12 12.23
CA THR A 150 5.68 -0.85 12.69
C THR A 150 4.89 -0.12 11.60
N LEU A 151 4.86 -0.66 10.37
CA LEU A 151 4.10 -0.10 9.28
C LEU A 151 2.64 -0.54 9.35
N GLU A 152 1.74 0.43 9.31
CA GLU A 152 0.33 0.20 9.01
C GLU A 152 -0.06 1.02 7.77
N TRP A 153 -0.90 0.44 6.92
CA TRP A 153 -1.34 1.13 5.71
C TRP A 153 -2.82 0.93 5.44
N ILE A 154 -3.40 1.91 4.74
CA ILE A 154 -4.73 1.79 4.17
C ILE A 154 -4.80 2.60 2.87
N CYS A 155 -5.46 2.03 1.87
CA CYS A 155 -5.79 2.73 0.65
C CYS A 155 -7.30 2.72 0.40
N SER A 156 -7.80 3.81 -0.16
CA SER A 156 -9.20 3.98 -0.56
C SER A 156 -9.64 3.14 -1.77
N CYS A 157 -8.73 2.40 -2.41
CA CYS A 157 -9.10 1.47 -3.48
C CYS A 157 -9.79 0.21 -2.94
N LYS A 158 -10.44 -0.56 -3.82
CA LYS A 158 -11.21 -1.76 -3.45
C LYS A 158 -10.41 -2.80 -2.66
N SER A 159 -9.11 -2.91 -2.91
CA SER A 159 -8.19 -3.85 -2.24
C SER A 159 -7.36 -3.20 -1.12
N GLY A 160 -7.51 -1.89 -0.91
CA GLY A 160 -6.61 -1.10 -0.07
C GLY A 160 -6.87 -1.22 1.44
N ARG A 161 -7.97 -1.85 1.85
CA ARG A 161 -8.35 -2.08 3.25
C ARG A 161 -7.91 -3.44 3.80
N ARG A 162 -7.18 -4.24 3.01
CA ARG A 162 -6.73 -5.57 3.42
C ARG A 162 -5.71 -5.44 4.56
N THR A 163 -5.78 -6.38 5.51
CA THR A 163 -4.81 -6.51 6.63
C THR A 163 -3.67 -7.48 6.33
N VAL A 164 -3.79 -8.23 5.23
CA VAL A 164 -2.75 -9.07 4.66
C VAL A 164 -2.61 -8.71 3.19
N GLY A 165 -1.40 -8.33 2.81
CA GLY A 165 -1.09 -7.81 1.48
C GLY A 165 -1.45 -6.34 1.34
N CYS A 166 -1.06 -5.79 0.20
CA CYS A 166 -1.37 -4.43 -0.15
C CYS A 166 -1.78 -4.32 -1.62
N CYS A 167 -2.37 -3.18 -1.98
CA CYS A 167 -2.57 -2.83 -3.38
C CYS A 167 -1.29 -2.19 -3.96
N THR A 168 -1.24 -2.05 -5.28
CA THR A 168 -0.12 -1.39 -5.96
C THR A 168 0.10 0.03 -5.46
N HIS A 169 -0.96 0.77 -5.13
CA HIS A 169 -0.88 2.15 -4.64
C HIS A 169 -0.08 2.23 -3.33
N VAL A 170 -0.34 1.32 -2.39
CA VAL A 170 0.43 1.23 -1.13
C VAL A 170 1.87 0.83 -1.42
N ALA A 171 2.08 -0.19 -2.27
CA ALA A 171 3.43 -0.63 -2.62
C ALA A 171 4.26 0.51 -3.24
N SER A 172 3.64 1.36 -4.07
CA SER A 172 4.27 2.55 -4.63
C SER A 172 4.70 3.58 -3.59
N VAL A 173 3.99 3.70 -2.46
CA VAL A 173 4.37 4.62 -1.38
C VAL A 173 5.43 4.02 -0.47
N ILE A 174 5.40 2.71 -0.23
CA ILE A 174 6.34 2.06 0.69
C ILE A 174 7.74 1.87 0.07
N ILE A 175 7.83 1.78 -1.25
CA ILE A 175 9.10 1.54 -1.96
C ILE A 175 9.89 2.83 -2.26
N THR A 176 9.32 4.02 -2.01
CA THR A 176 9.98 5.32 -2.23
C THR A 176 10.88 5.70 -1.07
#